data_AF-C3Z0M0-F1
#
_entry.id   AF-C3Z0M0-F1
#
_cell.length_a   1.000
_cell.length_b   1.000
_cell.length_c   1.000
_cell.angle_alpha   90.00
_cell.angle_beta   90.00
_cell.angle_gamma   90.00
#
_symmetry.space_group_name_H-M   'P 1'
#
loop_
_entity.id
_entity.type
_entity.pdbx_description
1 polymer ?
#
loop_
_entity_poly.entity_id
_entity_poly.type
_entity_poly.pdbx_seq_one_letter_code
_entity_poly.pdbx_strand_id
1 'polypeptide(L)'
;MSRFMFTSIFLSGLSSAYSLMALTAERYWFIVHGMTYVNNVNNDKCKVVIVVVWVWSGLLAALPVLGWSCESRVDEECLPIGGGLPHSYVVVILVFVFIPMAAIILLNMGVLWCLWKQVNAITAQEASVGAQSSVNRKSAFTIVIITIVFLVGWMPIFSTMAMLSTDHISIYRVMVFIVMNSAVNPVVYGFRLKEVRRSVARLFTNNNGR
;
A
#
# COMPACT_ATOMS: atom_id res chain seq x y z
N MET A 1 -8.12 -25.33 -4.58
CA MET A 1 -8.37 -24.09 -5.36
C MET A 1 -8.59 -22.86 -4.47
N SER A 2 -9.38 -22.96 -3.39
CA SER A 2 -9.59 -21.84 -2.44
C SER A 2 -8.31 -21.35 -1.74
N ARG A 3 -7.46 -22.26 -1.22
CA ARG A 3 -6.20 -21.90 -0.52
C ARG A 3 -5.28 -21.00 -1.36
N PHE A 4 -5.04 -21.38 -2.62
CA PHE A 4 -4.22 -20.59 -3.54
C PHE A 4 -4.78 -19.20 -3.81
N MET A 5 -6.10 -19.06 -3.99
CA MET A 5 -6.70 -17.74 -4.19
C MET A 5 -6.49 -16.83 -2.97
N PHE A 6 -6.65 -17.38 -1.77
CA PHE A 6 -6.45 -16.61 -0.54
C PHE A 6 -4.98 -16.24 -0.29
N THR A 7 -4.04 -17.15 -0.56
CA THR A 7 -2.61 -16.83 -0.54
C THR A 7 -2.27 -15.71 -1.52
N SER A 8 -2.82 -15.74 -2.74
CA SER A 8 -2.62 -14.66 -3.72
C SER A 8 -3.20 -13.32 -3.25
N ILE A 9 -4.36 -13.34 -2.58
CA ILE A 9 -4.97 -12.14 -1.98
C ILE A 9 -4.07 -11.58 -0.89
N PHE A 10 -3.59 -12.41 0.04
CA PHE A 10 -2.70 -11.96 1.12
C PHE A 10 -1.37 -11.45 0.59
N LEU A 11 -0.78 -12.12 -0.41
CA LEU A 11 0.43 -11.66 -1.08
C LEU A 11 0.23 -10.27 -1.70
N SER A 12 -0.88 -10.08 -2.43
CA SER A 12 -1.21 -8.78 -3.02
C SER A 12 -1.38 -7.69 -1.96
N GLY A 13 -2.10 -7.98 -0.88
CA GLY A 13 -2.32 -7.02 0.21
C GLY A 13 -1.05 -6.64 0.96
N LEU A 14 -0.27 -7.63 1.38
CA LEU A 14 0.99 -7.42 2.08
C LEU A 14 2.00 -6.66 1.20
N SER A 15 2.22 -7.13 -0.04
CA SER A 15 3.17 -6.49 -0.96
C SER A 15 2.78 -5.04 -1.24
N SER A 16 1.48 -4.77 -1.42
CA SER A 16 0.96 -3.42 -1.60
C SER A 16 1.15 -2.55 -0.35
N ALA A 17 0.84 -3.07 0.84
CA ALA A 17 1.01 -2.35 2.12
C ALA A 17 2.46 -1.93 2.34
N TYR A 18 3.38 -2.88 2.22
CA TYR A 18 4.81 -2.63 2.44
C TYR A 18 5.42 -1.77 1.34
N SER A 19 4.98 -1.92 0.08
CA SER A 19 5.40 -1.03 -1.02
C SER A 19 4.91 0.40 -0.78
N LEU A 20 3.67 0.58 -0.32
CA LEU A 20 3.13 1.90 -0.01
C LEU A 20 3.81 2.52 1.21
N MET A 21 4.18 1.72 2.21
CA MET A 21 4.98 2.16 3.35
C MET A 21 6.36 2.64 2.89
N ALA A 22 7.04 1.86 2.05
CA ALA A 22 8.34 2.24 1.49
C ALA A 22 8.24 3.53 0.65
N LEU A 23 7.22 3.65 -0.20
CA LEU A 23 6.96 4.86 -0.98
C LEU A 23 6.67 6.07 -0.08
N THR A 24 5.87 5.90 0.97
CA THR A 24 5.57 6.98 1.93
C THR A 24 6.82 7.40 2.71
N ALA A 25 7.65 6.43 3.11
CA ALA A 25 8.92 6.68 3.80
C ALA A 25 9.93 7.41 2.90
N GLU A 26 10.04 7.00 1.63
CA GLU A 26 10.85 7.70 0.62
C GLU A 26 10.43 9.17 0.52
N ARG A 27 9.13 9.45 0.41
CA ARG A 27 8.63 10.83 0.33
C ARG A 27 8.87 11.61 1.59
N TYR A 28 8.64 11.00 2.75
CA TYR A 28 8.94 11.63 4.03
C TYR A 28 10.40 12.03 4.09
N TRP A 29 11.31 11.12 3.75
CA TRP A 29 12.75 11.39 3.72
C TRP A 29 13.11 12.51 2.74
N PHE A 30 12.55 12.49 1.53
CA PHE A 30 12.78 13.53 0.53
C PHE A 30 12.28 14.91 0.97
N ILE A 31 11.08 14.99 1.54
CA ILE A 31 10.45 16.27 1.92
C ILE A 31 11.07 16.85 3.18
N VAL A 32 11.39 16.00 4.16
CA VAL A 32 11.90 16.45 5.47
C VAL A 32 13.43 16.57 5.48
N HIS A 33 14.15 15.66 4.81
CA HIS A 33 15.61 15.53 4.89
C HIS A 33 16.28 15.66 3.51
N GLY A 34 15.75 16.52 2.63
CA GLY A 34 16.08 16.59 1.20
C GLY A 34 17.57 16.45 0.81
N MET A 35 18.51 17.07 1.53
CA MET A 35 19.96 16.94 1.24
C MET A 35 20.50 15.53 1.51
N THR A 36 20.08 14.89 2.59
CA THR A 36 20.47 13.50 2.92
C THR A 36 19.82 12.51 1.96
N TYR A 37 18.61 12.81 1.47
CA TYR A 37 17.94 11.98 0.47
C TYR A 37 18.77 11.84 -0.82
N VAL A 38 19.18 12.97 -1.39
CA VAL A 38 19.91 13.01 -2.68
C VAL A 38 21.22 12.23 -2.61
N ASN A 39 21.90 12.28 -1.46
CA ASN A 39 23.19 11.60 -1.28
C ASN A 39 23.05 10.12 -0.93
N ASN A 40 21.92 9.68 -0.39
CA ASN A 40 21.79 8.33 0.17
C ASN A 40 20.89 7.39 -0.65
N VAL A 41 19.88 7.92 -1.35
CA VAL A 41 18.92 7.12 -2.12
C VAL A 41 19.43 6.91 -3.55
N ASN A 42 19.60 5.65 -3.93
CA ASN A 42 20.00 5.25 -5.28
C ASN A 42 19.15 4.06 -5.76
N ASN A 43 19.19 3.81 -7.07
CA ASN A 43 18.37 2.77 -7.70
C ASN A 43 18.68 1.36 -7.17
N ASP A 44 19.91 1.07 -6.77
CA ASP A 44 20.29 -0.26 -6.31
C ASP A 44 19.73 -0.56 -4.91
N LYS A 45 19.76 0.43 -4.00
CA LYS A 45 19.07 0.33 -2.71
C LYS A 45 17.56 0.19 -2.89
N CYS A 46 16.96 0.90 -3.85
CA CYS A 46 15.53 0.75 -4.15
C CYS A 46 15.18 -0.67 -4.65
N LYS A 47 16.02 -1.27 -5.51
CA LYS A 47 15.84 -2.66 -5.94
C LYS A 47 15.89 -3.64 -4.77
N VAL A 48 16.85 -3.45 -3.85
CA VAL A 48 16.96 -4.28 -2.64
C VAL A 48 15.69 -4.17 -1.80
N VAL A 49 15.18 -2.96 -1.56
CA VAL A 49 13.92 -2.75 -0.82
C VAL A 49 12.76 -3.47 -1.49
N ILE A 50 12.63 -3.38 -2.82
CA ILE A 50 11.58 -4.09 -3.56
C ILE A 50 11.70 -5.60 -3.33
N VAL A 51 12.89 -6.19 -3.51
CA VAL A 51 13.10 -7.62 -3.31
C VAL A 51 12.74 -8.05 -1.89
N VAL A 52 13.16 -7.29 -0.87
CA VAL A 52 12.83 -7.56 0.54
C VAL A 52 11.32 -7.55 0.75
N VAL A 53 10.60 -6.56 0.21
CA VAL A 53 9.14 -6.47 0.33
C VAL A 53 8.46 -7.68 -0.29
N TRP A 54 8.87 -8.11 -1.49
CA TRP A 54 8.30 -9.27 -2.16
C TRP A 54 8.57 -10.57 -1.42
N VAL A 55 9.83 -10.79 -0.99
CA VAL A 55 10.21 -11.99 -0.23
C VAL A 55 9.46 -12.06 1.09
N TRP A 56 9.40 -10.96 1.83
CA TRP A 56 8.70 -10.90 3.12
C TRP A 56 7.19 -11.16 2.97
N SER A 57 6.57 -10.52 1.97
CA SER A 57 5.14 -10.69 1.69
C SER A 57 4.83 -12.11 1.20
N GLY A 58 5.69 -12.67 0.35
CA GLY A 58 5.62 -14.04 -0.14
C GLY A 58 5.72 -15.06 0.98
N LEU A 59 6.68 -14.87 1.88
CA LEU A 59 6.87 -15.74 3.04
C LEU A 59 5.60 -15.81 3.89
N LEU A 60 5.08 -14.66 4.33
CA LEU A 60 3.88 -14.59 5.16
C LEU A 60 2.65 -15.18 4.46
N ALA A 61 2.44 -14.88 3.18
CA ALA A 61 1.29 -15.36 2.42
C ALA A 61 1.33 -16.88 2.11
N ALA A 62 2.53 -17.46 2.02
CA ALA A 62 2.73 -18.86 1.70
C ALA A 62 2.55 -19.81 2.91
N LEU A 63 2.61 -19.29 4.15
CA LEU A 63 2.54 -20.11 5.37
C LEU A 63 1.34 -21.10 5.39
N PRO A 64 0.11 -20.73 4.98
CA PRO A 64 -1.01 -21.68 4.95
C PRO A 64 -0.84 -22.82 3.95
N VAL A 65 -0.14 -22.57 2.83
CA VAL A 65 0.15 -23.60 1.81
C VAL A 65 1.30 -24.51 2.26
N LEU A 66 2.23 -23.98 3.07
CA LEU A 66 3.37 -24.71 3.63
C LEU A 66 3.03 -25.56 4.86
N GLY A 67 1.75 -25.60 5.26
CA GLY A 67 1.27 -26.48 6.34
C GLY A 67 0.66 -25.75 7.53
N TRP A 68 0.69 -24.42 7.60
CA TRP A 68 0.02 -23.64 8.66
C TRP A 68 -1.47 -23.44 8.36
N SER A 69 -2.19 -24.56 8.19
CA SER A 69 -3.61 -24.60 7.81
C SER A 69 -4.35 -25.67 8.59
N CYS A 70 -5.67 -25.55 8.71
CA CYS A 70 -6.49 -26.59 9.35
C CYS A 70 -6.77 -27.73 8.37
N GLU A 71 -6.71 -28.97 8.85
CA GLU A 71 -6.95 -30.17 8.03
C GLU A 71 -8.40 -30.65 8.12
N SER A 72 -9.09 -30.38 9.23
CA SER A 72 -10.49 -30.77 9.44
C SER A 72 -11.35 -29.59 9.93
N ARG A 73 -12.61 -29.54 9.48
CA ARG A 73 -13.62 -28.53 9.89
C ARG A 73 -14.09 -28.67 11.35
N VAL A 74 -13.47 -29.55 12.14
CA VAL A 74 -13.88 -29.92 13.51
C VAL A 74 -13.06 -29.18 14.57
N ASP A 75 -12.01 -28.48 14.17
CA ASP A 75 -11.21 -27.65 15.08
C ASP A 75 -11.97 -26.35 15.38
N GLU A 76 -12.32 -26.13 16.66
CA GLU A 76 -13.04 -24.93 17.13
C GLU A 76 -12.26 -23.61 16.90
N GLU A 77 -10.96 -23.70 16.61
CA GLU A 77 -10.07 -22.55 16.39
C GLU A 77 -9.81 -22.22 14.90
N CYS A 78 -10.68 -22.67 14.01
CA CYS A 78 -10.49 -22.53 12.57
C CYS A 78 -11.55 -21.67 11.88
N LEU A 79 -11.07 -20.73 11.09
CA LEU A 79 -11.90 -19.87 10.26
C LEU A 79 -12.19 -20.56 8.91
N PRO A 80 -13.45 -20.59 8.42
CA PRO A 80 -13.81 -21.26 7.16
C PRO A 80 -13.25 -20.55 5.91
N ILE A 81 -12.63 -19.39 6.10
CA ILE A 81 -11.92 -18.61 5.11
C ILE A 81 -10.72 -19.42 4.57
N GLY A 82 -10.43 -19.31 3.27
CA GLY A 82 -9.25 -19.98 2.70
C GLY A 82 -9.34 -21.50 2.61
N GLY A 83 -10.42 -22.14 3.08
CA GLY A 83 -10.44 -23.58 3.26
C GLY A 83 -9.73 -24.04 4.55
N GLY A 84 -9.76 -23.21 5.60
CA GLY A 84 -9.29 -23.53 6.95
C GLY A 84 -8.06 -22.71 7.35
N LEU A 85 -8.28 -21.54 7.94
CA LEU A 85 -7.22 -20.70 8.52
C LEU A 85 -7.28 -20.77 10.04
N PRO A 86 -6.20 -21.21 10.72
CA PRO A 86 -6.17 -21.25 12.18
C PRO A 86 -6.11 -19.83 12.75
N HIS A 87 -6.72 -19.61 13.92
CA HIS A 87 -6.72 -18.32 14.60
C HIS A 87 -5.30 -17.79 14.84
N SER A 88 -4.33 -18.66 15.14
CA SER A 88 -2.92 -18.29 15.30
C SER A 88 -2.34 -17.59 14.06
N TYR A 89 -2.62 -18.12 12.86
CA TYR A 89 -2.21 -17.49 11.61
C TYR A 89 -2.95 -16.16 11.39
N VAL A 90 -4.25 -16.11 11.71
CA VAL A 90 -5.04 -14.86 11.62
C VAL A 90 -4.46 -13.76 12.51
N VAL A 91 -4.04 -14.08 13.72
CA VAL A 91 -3.39 -13.11 14.62
C VAL A 91 -2.07 -12.62 14.02
N VAL A 92 -1.22 -13.55 13.55
CA VAL A 92 0.07 -13.20 12.93
C VAL A 92 -0.12 -12.29 11.72
N ILE A 93 -1.03 -12.62 10.81
CA ILE A 93 -1.25 -11.82 9.60
C ILE A 93 -1.79 -10.43 9.95
N LEU A 94 -2.70 -10.32 10.91
CA LEU A 94 -3.23 -9.03 11.36
C LEU A 94 -2.13 -8.15 11.95
N VAL A 95 -1.28 -8.70 12.84
CA VAL A 95 -0.15 -7.96 13.42
C VAL A 95 0.76 -7.40 12.32
N PHE A 96 1.18 -8.23 11.37
CA PHE A 96 2.09 -7.81 10.31
C PHE A 96 1.46 -6.88 9.27
N VAL A 97 0.13 -6.88 9.13
CA VAL A 97 -0.61 -5.93 8.29
C VAL A 97 -0.78 -4.58 8.97
N PHE A 98 -1.06 -4.54 10.27
CA PHE A 98 -1.30 -3.27 10.98
C PHE A 98 -0.02 -2.46 11.18
N ILE A 99 1.15 -3.10 11.27
CA ILE A 99 2.46 -2.42 11.34
C ILE A 99 2.66 -1.43 10.16
N PRO A 100 2.64 -1.86 8.88
CA PRO A 100 2.79 -0.93 7.76
C PRO A 100 1.65 0.08 7.69
N MET A 101 0.40 -0.27 8.04
CA MET A 101 -0.70 0.70 8.06
C MET A 101 -0.45 1.84 9.06
N ALA A 102 -0.04 1.51 10.29
CA ALA A 102 0.31 2.50 11.29
C ALA A 102 1.50 3.37 10.84
N ALA A 103 2.56 2.75 10.31
CA ALA A 103 3.72 3.48 9.80
C ALA A 103 3.35 4.44 8.66
N ILE A 104 2.52 4.01 7.70
CA ILE A 104 2.04 4.86 6.60
C ILE A 104 1.28 6.07 7.15
N ILE A 105 0.38 5.87 8.12
CA ILE A 105 -0.39 6.97 8.73
C ILE A 105 0.56 7.96 9.39
N LEU A 106 1.48 7.50 10.24
CA LEU A 106 2.43 8.35 10.95
C LEU A 106 3.34 9.14 10.00
N LEU A 107 3.86 8.49 8.95
CA LEU A 107 4.70 9.13 7.94
C LEU A 107 3.91 10.18 7.15
N ASN A 108 2.67 9.89 6.74
CA ASN A 108 1.81 10.84 6.06
C ASN A 108 1.47 12.05 6.95
N MET A 109 1.20 11.83 8.25
CA MET A 109 1.00 12.92 9.21
C MET A 109 2.26 13.80 9.30
N GLY A 110 3.44 13.20 9.36
CA GLY A 110 4.71 13.93 9.34
C GLY A 110 4.94 14.73 8.04
N VAL A 111 4.60 14.15 6.89
CA VAL A 111 4.66 14.84 5.59
C VAL A 111 3.70 16.03 5.58
N LEU A 112 2.44 15.83 5.94
CA LEU A 112 1.43 16.89 5.96
C LEU A 112 1.79 18.00 6.95
N TRP A 113 2.34 17.65 8.11
CA TRP A 113 2.85 18.61 9.08
C TRP A 113 3.98 19.46 8.51
N CYS A 114 4.97 18.83 7.86
CA CYS A 114 6.07 19.53 7.21
C CYS A 114 5.56 20.45 6.11
N LEU A 115 4.64 19.97 5.27
CA LEU A 115 4.03 20.76 4.19
C LEU A 115 3.22 21.93 4.73
N TRP A 116 2.47 21.75 5.82
CA TRP A 116 1.73 22.82 6.47
C TRP A 116 2.66 23.90 7.02
N LYS A 117 3.75 23.49 7.70
CA LYS A 117 4.78 24.40 8.18
C LYS A 117 5.42 25.18 7.02
N GLN A 118 5.75 24.53 5.92
CA GLN A 118 6.29 25.17 4.72
C GLN A 118 5.28 26.16 4.11
N VAL A 119 4.00 25.79 4.00
CA VAL A 119 2.96 26.66 3.47
C VAL A 119 2.78 27.91 4.33
N ASN A 120 2.70 27.77 5.65
CA ASN A 120 2.56 28.92 6.55
C ASN A 120 3.78 29.85 6.51
N ALA A 121 4.98 29.28 6.34
CA ALA A 121 6.19 30.08 6.12
C ALA A 121 6.16 30.80 4.76
N ILE A 122 5.62 30.15 3.72
CA ILE A 122 5.45 30.75 2.38
C ILE A 122 4.40 31.87 2.41
N THR A 123 3.27 31.74 3.09
CA THR A 123 2.30 32.85 3.20
C THR A 123 2.90 34.05 3.91
N ALA A 124 3.81 33.83 4.87
CA ALA A 124 4.60 34.90 5.48
C ALA A 124 5.63 35.52 4.50
N GLN A 125 6.11 34.74 3.53
CA GLN A 125 7.14 35.14 2.57
C GLN A 125 6.59 35.63 1.21
N GLU A 126 5.36 35.31 0.83
CA GLU A 126 4.64 35.83 -0.35
C GLU A 126 4.37 37.34 -0.24
N ALA A 127 4.45 37.92 0.96
CA ALA A 127 4.58 39.37 1.13
C ALA A 127 5.91 39.95 0.56
N SER A 128 6.87 39.10 0.16
CA SER A 128 8.21 39.52 -0.28
C SER A 128 8.71 38.90 -1.59
N VAL A 129 8.50 37.60 -1.89
CA VAL A 129 8.97 36.99 -3.16
C VAL A 129 8.11 35.77 -3.54
N GLY A 130 7.54 35.76 -4.75
CA GLY A 130 6.71 34.66 -5.26
C GLY A 130 7.46 33.33 -5.37
N ALA A 131 6.97 32.29 -4.69
CA ALA A 131 7.69 31.02 -4.55
C ALA A 131 7.04 29.84 -5.32
N GLN A 132 7.89 29.12 -6.06
CA GLN A 132 7.60 27.85 -6.73
C GLN A 132 8.05 26.66 -5.85
N SER A 133 7.14 25.73 -5.53
CA SER A 133 7.47 24.31 -5.22
C SER A 133 6.29 23.33 -5.46
N SER A 134 5.35 23.69 -6.34
CA SER A 134 4.06 22.99 -6.47
C SER A 134 4.12 21.50 -6.87
N VAL A 135 5.23 21.04 -7.45
CA VAL A 135 5.39 19.65 -7.94
C VAL A 135 5.57 18.66 -6.79
N ASN A 136 6.44 18.96 -5.82
CA ASN A 136 6.72 18.07 -4.69
C ASN A 136 5.50 17.92 -3.78
N ARG A 137 4.76 19.03 -3.58
CA ARG A 137 3.50 19.04 -2.83
C ARG A 137 2.42 18.16 -3.50
N LYS A 138 2.29 18.24 -4.83
CA LYS A 138 1.34 17.41 -5.62
C LYS A 138 1.66 15.91 -5.56
N SER A 139 2.95 15.55 -5.55
CA SER A 139 3.39 14.15 -5.39
C SER A 139 2.99 13.61 -4.01
N ALA A 140 3.25 14.35 -2.92
CA ALA A 140 2.86 13.96 -1.57
C ALA A 140 1.34 13.76 -1.41
N PHE A 141 0.52 14.69 -1.92
CA PHE A 141 -0.94 14.56 -1.88
C PHE A 141 -1.44 13.33 -2.65
N THR A 142 -0.75 12.91 -3.71
CA THR A 142 -1.11 11.68 -4.41
C THR A 142 -0.94 10.47 -3.51
N ILE A 143 0.12 10.41 -2.70
CA ILE A 143 0.40 9.27 -1.81
C ILE A 143 -0.56 9.24 -0.61
N VAL A 144 -0.99 10.40 -0.10
CA VAL A 144 -2.06 10.46 0.90
C VAL A 144 -3.37 9.91 0.34
N ILE A 145 -3.73 10.23 -0.92
CA ILE A 145 -4.93 9.67 -1.55
C ILE A 145 -4.79 8.15 -1.74
N ILE A 146 -3.66 7.67 -2.25
CA ILE A 146 -3.39 6.23 -2.39
C ILE A 146 -3.50 5.53 -1.03
N THR A 147 -3.00 6.17 0.03
CA THR A 147 -3.13 5.68 1.42
C THR A 147 -4.59 5.52 1.83
N ILE A 148 -5.42 6.55 1.63
CA ILE A 148 -6.84 6.48 2.01
C ILE A 148 -7.55 5.35 1.23
N VAL A 149 -7.33 5.27 -0.07
CA VAL A 149 -7.88 4.19 -0.91
C VAL A 149 -7.43 2.82 -0.41
N PHE A 150 -6.14 2.68 -0.09
CA PHE A 150 -5.57 1.43 0.40
C PHE A 150 -6.23 1.01 1.72
N LEU A 151 -6.29 1.92 2.70
CA LEU A 151 -6.91 1.64 4.00
C LEU A 151 -8.39 1.27 3.81
N VAL A 152 -9.17 2.06 3.07
CA VAL A 152 -10.60 1.80 2.86
C VAL A 152 -10.83 0.47 2.13
N GLY A 153 -10.01 0.13 1.14
CA GLY A 153 -10.17 -1.10 0.37
C GLY A 153 -9.83 -2.38 1.14
N TRP A 154 -8.96 -2.30 2.14
CA TRP A 154 -8.53 -3.47 2.93
C TRP A 154 -9.18 -3.56 4.32
N MET A 155 -9.66 -2.46 4.89
CA MET A 155 -10.29 -2.45 6.22
C MET A 155 -11.46 -3.45 6.36
N PRO A 156 -12.37 -3.62 5.38
CA PRO A 156 -13.48 -4.57 5.53
C PRO A 156 -13.01 -6.00 5.77
N ILE A 157 -12.01 -6.49 5.04
CA ILE A 157 -11.53 -7.88 5.20
C ILE A 157 -10.77 -8.06 6.52
N PHE A 158 -9.93 -7.10 6.92
CA PHE A 158 -9.20 -7.18 8.19
C PHE A 158 -10.16 -7.14 9.39
N SER A 159 -11.23 -6.35 9.32
CA SER A 159 -12.29 -6.35 10.33
C SER A 159 -13.01 -7.69 10.40
N THR A 160 -13.41 -8.27 9.26
CA THR A 160 -14.05 -9.60 9.23
C THR A 160 -13.14 -10.68 9.84
N MET A 161 -11.84 -10.62 9.57
CA MET A 161 -10.84 -11.53 10.15
C MET A 161 -10.65 -11.30 11.65
N ALA A 162 -10.56 -10.04 12.09
CA ALA A 162 -10.41 -9.69 13.50
C ALA A 162 -11.63 -10.08 14.34
N MET A 163 -12.82 -10.04 13.75
CA MET A 163 -14.06 -10.52 14.36
C MET A 163 -14.18 -12.04 14.34
N LEU A 164 -13.22 -12.77 13.75
CA LEU A 164 -13.27 -14.21 13.54
C LEU A 164 -14.61 -14.64 12.93
N SER A 165 -15.12 -13.85 11.98
CA SER A 165 -16.44 -14.07 11.41
C SER A 165 -16.46 -15.33 10.54
N THR A 166 -17.45 -16.17 10.79
CA THR A 166 -17.71 -17.39 10.02
C THR A 166 -18.82 -17.22 8.97
N ASP A 167 -19.43 -16.04 8.89
CA ASP A 167 -20.50 -15.74 7.93
C ASP A 167 -19.96 -15.60 6.50
N HIS A 168 -20.24 -16.60 5.68
CA HIS A 168 -19.86 -16.63 4.28
C HIS A 168 -20.38 -15.43 3.48
N ILE A 169 -21.59 -14.94 3.74
CA ILE A 169 -22.18 -13.83 2.98
C ILE A 169 -21.39 -12.54 3.23
N SER A 170 -21.08 -12.26 4.50
CA SER A 170 -20.22 -11.14 4.89
C SER A 170 -18.82 -11.27 4.26
N ILE A 171 -18.20 -12.45 4.31
CA ILE A 171 -16.88 -12.72 3.71
C ILE A 171 -16.87 -12.46 2.20
N TYR A 172 -17.86 -12.95 1.45
CA TYR A 172 -17.93 -12.70 0.00
C TYR A 172 -18.17 -11.23 -0.33
N ARG A 173 -18.96 -10.51 0.48
CA ARG A 173 -19.22 -9.08 0.28
C ARG A 173 -17.95 -8.25 0.44
N VAL A 174 -17.11 -8.56 1.43
CA VAL A 174 -15.86 -7.82 1.65
C VAL A 174 -14.79 -8.10 0.59
N MET A 175 -14.83 -9.26 -0.09
CA MET A 175 -13.91 -9.56 -1.20
C MET A 175 -14.03 -8.59 -2.38
N VAL A 176 -15.22 -8.02 -2.62
CA VAL A 176 -15.44 -7.04 -3.70
C VAL A 176 -14.55 -5.80 -3.50
N PHE A 177 -14.33 -5.38 -2.25
CA PHE A 177 -13.47 -4.23 -1.94
C PHE A 177 -11.99 -4.48 -2.28
N ILE A 178 -11.53 -5.73 -2.19
CA ILE A 178 -10.16 -6.13 -2.55
C ILE A 178 -9.93 -6.01 -4.05
N VAL A 179 -10.90 -6.48 -4.86
CA VAL A 179 -10.85 -6.36 -6.32
C VAL A 179 -10.82 -4.89 -6.73
N MET A 180 -11.66 -4.07 -6.10
CA MET A 180 -11.69 -2.63 -6.33
C MET A 180 -10.37 -1.95 -5.96
N ASN A 181 -9.71 -2.36 -4.87
CA ASN A 181 -8.42 -1.81 -4.45
C ASN A 181 -7.35 -1.92 -5.56
N SER A 182 -7.24 -3.10 -6.16
CA SER A 182 -6.28 -3.34 -7.26
C SER A 182 -6.63 -2.53 -8.51
N ALA A 183 -7.92 -2.34 -8.81
CA ALA A 183 -8.39 -1.56 -9.95
C ALA A 183 -8.12 -0.04 -9.81
N VAL A 184 -8.09 0.47 -8.58
CA VAL A 184 -7.85 1.90 -8.33
C VAL A 184 -6.37 2.28 -8.54
N ASN A 185 -5.44 1.34 -8.38
CA ASN A 185 -4.01 1.62 -8.53
C ASN A 185 -3.64 2.22 -9.90
N PRO A 186 -3.95 1.58 -11.06
CA PRO A 186 -3.70 2.18 -12.39
C PRO A 186 -4.40 3.51 -12.62
N VAL A 187 -5.62 3.67 -12.11
CA VAL A 187 -6.41 4.90 -12.21
C VAL A 187 -5.68 6.05 -11.52
N VAL A 188 -5.26 5.85 -10.26
CA VAL A 188 -4.56 6.88 -9.49
C VAL A 188 -3.23 7.23 -10.15
N TYR A 189 -2.45 6.26 -10.59
CA TYR A 189 -1.19 6.53 -11.30
C TYR A 189 -1.41 7.24 -12.64
N GLY A 190 -2.37 6.79 -13.45
CA GLY A 190 -2.68 7.36 -14.76
C GLY A 190 -3.16 8.81 -14.71
N PHE A 191 -3.94 9.17 -13.69
CA PHE A 191 -4.44 10.55 -13.53
C PHE A 191 -3.45 11.47 -12.81
N ARG A 192 -2.60 10.95 -11.92
CA ARG A 192 -1.78 11.79 -11.03
C ARG A 192 -0.30 11.88 -11.43
N LEU A 193 0.26 10.85 -12.05
CA LEU A 193 1.65 10.87 -12.52
C LEU A 193 1.72 11.44 -13.95
N LYS A 194 2.06 12.73 -14.04
CA LYS A 194 2.27 13.42 -15.33
C LYS A 194 3.30 12.74 -16.23
N GLU A 195 4.28 12.03 -15.65
CA GLU A 195 5.28 11.25 -16.39
C GLU A 195 4.69 10.00 -17.00
N VAL A 196 3.91 9.22 -16.24
CA VAL A 196 3.19 8.04 -16.75
C VAL A 196 2.27 8.44 -17.89
N ARG A 197 1.47 9.50 -17.71
CA ARG A 197 0.60 10.01 -18.78
C ARG A 197 1.38 10.44 -20.03
N ARG A 198 2.55 11.07 -19.87
CA ARG A 198 3.44 11.45 -20.98
C ARG A 198 4.05 10.24 -21.68
N SER A 199 4.41 9.19 -20.94
CA SER A 199 4.95 7.96 -21.51
C SER A 199 3.88 7.16 -22.23
N VAL A 200 2.68 7.03 -21.65
CA VAL A 200 1.51 6.39 -22.28
C VAL A 200 1.09 7.14 -23.54
N ALA A 201 0.97 8.47 -23.49
CA ALA A 201 0.67 9.27 -24.68
C ALA A 201 1.72 9.06 -25.78
N ARG A 202 3.01 9.00 -25.41
CA ARG A 202 4.11 8.72 -26.35
C ARG A 202 3.98 7.36 -27.04
N LEU A 203 3.50 6.32 -26.34
CA LEU A 203 3.25 5.00 -26.97
C LEU A 203 2.19 5.08 -28.07
N PHE A 204 1.16 5.88 -27.89
CA PHE A 204 0.09 6.05 -28.88
C PHE A 204 0.42 7.04 -30.00
N THR A 205 1.32 8.01 -29.76
CA THR A 205 1.74 8.97 -30.79
C THR A 205 2.92 8.49 -31.64
N ASN A 206 3.80 7.61 -31.11
CA ASN A 206 4.93 7.05 -31.89
C ASN A 206 4.53 5.91 -32.85
N ASN A 207 3.27 5.44 -32.82
CA ASN A 207 2.77 4.43 -33.75
C ASN A 207 2.18 5.02 -35.05
N ASN A 208 2.22 6.34 -35.26
CA ASN A 208 1.82 6.97 -36.53
C ASN A 208 3.02 7.29 -37.45
N GLY A 209 4.18 6.64 -37.24
CA GLY A 209 5.44 6.99 -37.92
C GLY A 209 6.29 5.81 -38.41
N ARG A 210 5.71 4.62 -38.57
CA ARG A 210 6.30 3.51 -39.32
C ARG A 210 5.25 2.82 -40.17
#